data_AF-A0A0C3NVE7-F1
#
_entry.id   AF-A0A0C3NVE7-F1
#
_cell.length_a   1.000
_cell.length_b   1.000
_cell.length_c   1.000
_cell.angle_alpha   90.00
_cell.angle_beta   90.00
_cell.angle_gamma   90.00
#
_symmetry.space_group_name_H-M   'P 1'
#
loop_
_entity.id
_entity.type
_entity.pdbx_description
1 polymer ?
#
loop_
_entity_poly.entity_id
_entity_poly.type
_entity_poly.pdbx_seq_one_letter_code
_entity_poly.pdbx_strand_id
1 'polypeptide(L)'
;MSRTGSNQTPNRDAEMEFTSVVGTALRPVTSRLGEIQQRLDSIAANIQNNTVAAHEGMLQSHLRPLRDGQTEIVAEISQRLTPLNNNIDTLRSQIITTNQCLDELGRSLQAARDDVVNAQHAALVKFCQSYNVSCGLGFIHTFKIIPFVGADGTSQLPSAFGLPLLLNTCVINNLTDHQLNQYMERYGIQVETNRSTQLSKLREFIGCMPPDDFTSYGVAIFPFLIGGLPYLSFLFVAALVSGCGSWILMSL
;
A
#
# COMPACT_ATOMS: atom_id res chain seq x y z
N MET A 1 0.61 -155.25 30.57
CA MET A 1 -0.72 -155.03 29.99
C MET A 1 -1.33 -153.77 30.61
N SER A 2 -1.84 -152.86 29.78
CA SER A 2 -2.83 -151.77 30.05
C SER A 2 -2.38 -150.51 30.83
N ARG A 3 -2.36 -149.31 30.18
CA ARG A 3 -3.29 -148.12 30.28
C ARG A 3 -3.28 -147.44 31.67
N THR A 4 -3.15 -146.12 31.90
CA THR A 4 -3.61 -144.83 31.31
C THR A 4 -2.93 -143.72 32.17
N GLY A 5 -2.60 -142.48 31.78
CA GLY A 5 -3.42 -141.39 31.23
C GLY A 5 -2.84 -140.00 31.62
N SER A 6 -3.12 -139.02 30.75
CA SER A 6 -3.02 -137.54 30.78
C SER A 6 -2.71 -136.77 32.08
N ASN A 7 -1.97 -135.65 31.96
CA ASN A 7 -2.45 -134.34 32.42
C ASN A 7 -1.74 -133.17 31.70
N GLN A 8 -2.56 -132.36 31.02
CA GLN A 8 -2.30 -131.11 30.32
C GLN A 8 -2.53 -129.95 31.30
N THR A 9 -1.64 -128.95 31.35
CA THR A 9 -1.86 -127.67 32.05
C THR A 9 -1.86 -126.52 31.04
N PRO A 10 -2.96 -125.74 30.91
CA PRO A 10 -3.04 -124.56 30.04
C PRO A 10 -2.80 -123.28 30.85
N ASN A 11 -1.69 -122.57 30.61
CA ASN A 11 -1.46 -121.28 31.29
C ASN A 11 -0.59 -120.28 30.50
N ARG A 12 -0.55 -120.37 29.15
CA ARG A 12 0.17 -119.40 28.31
C ARG A 12 -0.72 -118.59 27.35
N ASP A 13 -1.92 -119.08 27.06
CA ASP A 13 -2.81 -118.42 26.11
C ASP A 13 -3.60 -117.25 26.75
N ALA A 14 -3.88 -117.31 28.06
CA ALA A 14 -4.60 -116.23 28.77
C ALA A 14 -3.76 -114.95 28.98
N GLU A 15 -2.43 -115.07 29.07
CA GLU A 15 -1.52 -113.94 29.30
C GLU A 15 -1.23 -113.16 28.00
N MET A 16 -1.25 -113.87 26.86
CA MET A 16 -1.10 -113.30 25.52
C MET A 16 -2.39 -112.61 25.06
N GLU A 17 -3.56 -113.13 25.46
CA GLU A 17 -4.85 -112.48 25.22
C GLU A 17 -5.03 -111.22 26.08
N PHE A 18 -4.60 -111.23 27.34
CA PHE A 18 -4.68 -110.05 28.22
C PHE A 18 -3.78 -108.89 27.74
N THR A 19 -2.54 -109.17 27.34
CA THR A 19 -1.63 -108.15 26.79
C THR A 19 -2.09 -107.62 25.43
N SER A 20 -2.71 -108.46 24.60
CA SER A 20 -3.34 -108.06 23.35
C SER A 20 -4.58 -107.17 23.58
N VAL A 21 -5.49 -107.56 24.47
CA VAL A 21 -6.70 -106.80 24.80
C VAL A 21 -6.35 -105.45 25.45
N VAL A 22 -5.39 -105.44 26.38
CA VAL A 22 -4.88 -104.21 27.01
C VAL A 22 -4.17 -103.32 25.99
N GLY A 23 -3.34 -103.88 25.10
CA GLY A 23 -2.71 -103.14 24.00
C GLY A 23 -3.72 -102.55 23.01
N THR A 24 -4.79 -103.30 22.72
CA THR A 24 -5.88 -102.87 21.82
C THR A 24 -6.75 -101.78 22.47
N ALA A 25 -6.94 -101.83 23.79
CA ALA A 25 -7.66 -100.81 24.55
C ALA A 25 -6.83 -99.53 24.81
N LEU A 26 -5.51 -99.64 25.01
CA LEU A 26 -4.62 -98.49 25.26
C LEU A 26 -4.25 -97.70 24.01
N ARG A 27 -4.15 -98.34 22.85
CA ARG A 27 -3.79 -97.67 21.58
C ARG A 27 -4.70 -96.48 21.22
N PRO A 28 -6.04 -96.56 21.33
CA PRO A 28 -6.90 -95.39 21.09
C PRO A 28 -6.72 -94.30 22.16
N VAL A 29 -6.37 -94.67 23.39
CA VAL A 29 -6.11 -93.71 24.48
C VAL A 29 -4.80 -92.95 24.23
N THR A 30 -3.73 -93.65 23.88
CA THR A 30 -2.43 -93.00 23.58
C THR A 30 -2.49 -92.15 22.31
N SER A 31 -3.22 -92.60 21.29
CA SER A 31 -3.49 -91.81 20.08
C SER A 31 -4.27 -90.53 20.39
N ARG A 32 -5.32 -90.62 21.21
CA ARG A 32 -6.10 -89.44 21.62
C ARG A 32 -5.29 -88.48 22.49
N LEU A 33 -4.42 -88.99 23.34
CA LEU A 33 -3.53 -88.16 24.15
C LEU A 33 -2.56 -87.37 23.27
N GLY A 34 -2.01 -88.00 22.22
CA GLY A 34 -1.17 -87.33 21.23
C GLY A 34 -1.89 -86.22 20.46
N GLU A 35 -3.13 -86.45 20.04
CA GLU A 35 -3.98 -85.42 19.40
C GLU A 35 -4.29 -84.26 20.34
N ILE A 36 -4.56 -84.54 21.61
CA ILE A 36 -4.83 -83.52 22.63
C ILE A 36 -3.58 -82.66 22.88
N GLN A 37 -2.40 -83.30 22.95
CA GLN A 37 -1.13 -82.60 23.10
C GLN A 37 -0.88 -81.64 21.94
N GLN A 38 -1.05 -82.10 20.70
CA GLN A 38 -0.86 -81.30 19.50
C GLN A 38 -1.85 -80.12 19.43
N ARG A 39 -3.10 -80.32 19.88
CA ARG A 39 -4.08 -79.24 20.01
C ARG A 39 -3.69 -78.22 21.07
N LEU A 40 -3.18 -78.66 22.21
CA LEU A 40 -2.68 -77.77 23.27
C LEU A 40 -1.50 -76.93 22.79
N ASP A 41 -0.56 -77.52 22.06
CA ASP A 41 0.58 -76.80 21.48
C ASP A 41 0.13 -75.77 20.44
N SER A 42 -0.85 -76.13 19.60
CA SER A 42 -1.46 -75.21 18.63
C SER A 42 -2.23 -74.07 19.31
N ILE A 43 -2.95 -74.36 20.39
CA ILE A 43 -3.67 -73.35 21.18
C ILE A 43 -2.68 -72.43 21.90
N ALA A 44 -1.60 -72.98 22.48
CA ALA A 44 -0.56 -72.20 23.13
C ALA A 44 0.14 -71.25 22.14
N ALA A 45 0.47 -71.73 20.94
CA ALA A 45 1.02 -70.89 19.88
C ALA A 45 0.04 -69.80 19.42
N ASN A 46 -1.25 -70.13 19.31
CA ASN A 46 -2.29 -69.15 18.98
C ASN A 46 -2.50 -68.11 20.08
N ILE A 47 -2.38 -68.47 21.36
CA ILE A 47 -2.45 -67.54 22.49
C ILE A 47 -1.23 -66.63 22.50
N GLN A 48 -0.03 -67.16 22.27
CA GLN A 48 1.21 -66.38 22.19
C GLN A 48 1.13 -65.31 21.08
N ASN A 49 0.59 -65.67 19.91
CA ASN A 49 0.40 -64.77 18.76
C ASN A 49 -0.74 -63.77 18.96
N ASN A 50 -1.78 -64.11 19.75
CA ASN A 50 -2.88 -63.23 20.13
C ASN A 50 -2.68 -62.57 21.51
N THR A 51 -1.43 -62.40 21.94
CA THR A 51 -1.17 -61.61 23.12
C THR A 51 -1.45 -60.13 22.84
N VAL A 52 -1.95 -59.43 23.86
CA VAL A 52 -2.18 -57.98 23.84
C VAL A 52 -0.90 -57.23 23.42
N ALA A 53 0.27 -57.71 23.85
CA ALA A 53 1.57 -57.15 23.48
C ALA A 53 1.86 -57.24 21.97
N ALA A 54 1.48 -58.33 21.31
CA ALA A 54 1.67 -58.48 19.85
C ALA A 54 0.77 -57.52 19.06
N HIS A 55 -0.48 -57.35 19.50
CA HIS A 55 -1.40 -56.37 18.91
C HIS A 55 -0.98 -54.94 19.19
N GLU A 56 -0.50 -54.63 20.39
CA GLU A 56 0.04 -53.31 20.75
C GLU A 56 1.27 -52.95 19.89
N GLY A 57 2.17 -53.91 19.67
CA GLY A 57 3.32 -53.75 18.76
C GLY A 57 2.90 -53.48 17.31
N MET A 58 1.88 -54.18 16.79
CA MET A 58 1.33 -53.93 15.44
C MET A 58 0.61 -52.58 15.32
N LEU A 59 -0.11 -52.16 16.36
CA LEU A 59 -0.74 -50.84 16.41
C LEU A 59 0.31 -49.73 16.48
N GLN A 60 1.34 -49.87 17.31
CA GLN A 60 2.45 -48.92 17.35
C GLN A 60 3.20 -48.85 16.02
N SER A 61 3.44 -49.99 15.36
CA SER A 61 4.15 -50.01 14.08
C SER A 61 3.36 -49.34 12.95
N HIS A 62 2.02 -49.40 12.98
CA HIS A 62 1.16 -48.68 12.03
C HIS A 62 0.98 -47.19 12.37
N LEU A 63 0.86 -46.85 13.66
CA LEU A 63 0.62 -45.47 14.10
C LEU A 63 1.87 -44.60 14.03
N ARG A 64 3.05 -45.17 14.23
CA ARG A 64 4.33 -44.45 14.21
C ARG A 64 4.60 -43.73 12.88
N PRO A 65 4.56 -44.38 11.70
CA PRO A 65 4.77 -43.68 10.42
C PRO A 65 3.69 -42.64 10.12
N LEU A 66 2.45 -42.85 10.58
CA LEU A 66 1.38 -41.84 10.46
C LEU A 66 1.68 -40.59 11.30
N ARG A 67 2.15 -40.78 12.54
CA ARG A 67 2.52 -39.69 13.46
C ARG A 67 3.76 -38.94 12.98
N ASP A 68 4.76 -39.68 12.52
CA ASP A 68 6.00 -39.10 12.00
C ASP A 68 5.71 -38.31 10.71
N GLY A 69 4.90 -38.86 9.79
CA GLY A 69 4.46 -38.16 8.58
C GLY A 69 3.62 -36.90 8.86
N GLN A 70 2.74 -36.93 9.87
CA GLN A 70 2.02 -35.71 10.31
C GLN A 70 2.97 -34.61 10.79
N THR A 71 3.98 -35.00 11.56
CA THR A 71 4.95 -34.05 12.13
C THR A 71 5.81 -33.43 11.02
N GLU A 72 6.20 -34.23 10.03
CA GLU A 72 6.95 -33.79 8.85
C GLU A 72 6.13 -32.82 7.97
N ILE A 73 4.85 -33.14 7.69
CA ILE A 73 3.95 -32.26 6.94
C ILE A 73 3.77 -30.91 7.66
N VAL A 74 3.59 -30.92 8.98
CA VAL A 74 3.44 -29.68 9.76
C VAL A 74 4.74 -28.86 9.74
N ALA A 75 5.90 -29.51 9.82
CA ALA A 75 7.20 -28.85 9.72
C ALA A 75 7.37 -28.20 8.33
N GLU A 76 7.03 -28.91 7.25
CA GLU A 76 7.14 -28.40 5.89
C GLU A 76 6.18 -27.21 5.64
N ILE A 77 4.93 -27.30 6.12
CA ILE A 77 3.97 -26.19 6.05
C ILE A 77 4.52 -24.97 6.79
N SER A 78 5.05 -25.16 8.01
CA SER A 78 5.61 -24.07 8.82
C SER A 78 6.83 -23.42 8.14
N GLN A 79 7.68 -24.25 7.52
CA GLN A 79 8.84 -23.80 6.76
C GLN A 79 8.46 -22.97 5.54
N ARG A 80 7.35 -23.31 4.86
CA ARG A 80 6.81 -22.55 3.71
C ARG A 80 6.04 -21.30 4.12
N LEU A 81 5.40 -21.29 5.29
CA LEU A 81 4.59 -20.16 5.76
C LEU A 81 5.45 -18.95 6.16
N THR A 82 6.61 -19.19 6.78
CA THR A 82 7.53 -18.14 7.22
C THR A 82 7.99 -17.20 6.09
N PRO A 83 8.53 -17.67 4.94
CA PRO A 83 8.92 -16.79 3.85
C PRO A 83 7.73 -16.09 3.21
N LEU A 84 6.56 -16.73 3.17
CA LEU A 84 5.33 -16.11 2.68
C LEU A 84 4.93 -14.91 3.56
N ASN A 85 5.01 -15.07 4.88
CA ASN A 85 4.68 -14.02 5.83
C ASN A 85 5.67 -12.84 5.73
N ASN A 86 6.97 -13.13 5.61
CA ASN A 86 7.99 -12.10 5.39
C ASN A 86 7.76 -11.33 4.08
N ASN A 87 7.33 -12.01 3.01
CA ASN A 87 6.99 -11.36 1.74
C ASN A 87 5.76 -10.46 1.89
N ILE A 88 4.73 -10.89 2.63
CA ILE A 88 3.54 -10.07 2.92
C ILE A 88 3.91 -8.82 3.69
N ASP A 89 4.76 -8.94 4.72
CA ASP A 89 5.21 -7.78 5.50
C ASP A 89 6.08 -6.83 4.66
N THR A 90 6.93 -7.38 3.79
CA THR A 90 7.73 -6.60 2.83
C THR A 90 6.83 -5.83 1.87
N LEU A 91 5.84 -6.50 1.27
CA LEU A 91 4.87 -5.86 0.38
C LEU A 91 4.06 -4.78 1.08
N ARG A 92 3.65 -5.01 2.34
CA ARG A 92 2.96 -4.00 3.15
C ARG A 92 3.84 -2.77 3.39
N SER A 93 5.10 -2.97 3.73
CA SER A 93 6.06 -1.87 3.92
C SER A 93 6.29 -1.07 2.62
N GLN A 94 6.40 -1.77 1.49
CA GLN A 94 6.51 -1.13 0.18
C GLN A 94 5.27 -0.30 -0.14
N ILE A 95 4.05 -0.82 0.08
CA ILE A 95 2.81 -0.07 -0.13
C ILE A 95 2.76 1.20 0.73
N ILE A 96 3.14 1.11 2.01
CA ILE A 96 3.17 2.28 2.90
C ILE A 96 4.15 3.34 2.36
N THR A 97 5.35 2.91 1.96
CA THR A 97 6.38 3.81 1.42
C THR A 97 5.93 4.45 0.10
N THR A 98 5.33 3.67 -0.80
CA THR A 98 4.80 4.17 -2.07
C THR A 98 3.68 5.18 -1.84
N ASN A 99 2.77 4.93 -0.89
CA ASN A 99 1.71 5.87 -0.56
C ASN A 99 2.27 7.20 -0.02
N GLN A 100 3.26 7.14 0.88
CA GLN A 100 3.94 8.33 1.37
C GLN A 100 4.63 9.13 0.25
N CYS A 101 5.26 8.44 -0.70
CA CYS A 101 5.88 9.05 -1.88
C CYS A 101 4.83 9.73 -2.78
N LEU A 102 3.68 9.09 -2.99
CA LEU A 102 2.57 9.67 -3.77
C LEU A 102 1.98 10.90 -3.08
N ASP A 103 1.84 10.90 -1.76
CA ASP A 103 1.36 12.05 -0.99
C ASP A 103 2.34 13.23 -1.07
N GLU A 104 3.64 12.97 -0.98
CA GLU A 104 4.69 13.99 -1.16
C GLU A 104 4.67 14.56 -2.59
N LEU A 105 4.59 13.69 -3.61
CA LEU A 105 4.50 14.11 -5.00
C LEU A 105 3.24 14.95 -5.25
N GLY A 106 2.11 14.57 -4.66
CA GLY A 106 0.86 15.33 -4.73
C GLY A 106 1.00 16.74 -4.14
N ARG A 107 1.64 16.87 -2.97
CA ARG A 107 1.91 18.18 -2.35
C ARG A 107 2.88 19.02 -3.18
N SER A 108 3.95 18.41 -3.71
CA SER A 108 4.92 19.10 -4.55
C SER A 108 4.30 19.61 -5.85
N LEU A 109 3.46 18.81 -6.51
CA LEU A 109 2.76 19.20 -7.72
C LEU A 109 1.76 20.34 -7.47
N GLN A 110 1.05 20.31 -6.34
CA GLN A 110 0.13 21.37 -5.97
C GLN A 110 0.88 22.70 -5.72
N ALA A 111 2.00 22.67 -4.99
CA ALA A 111 2.83 23.86 -4.78
C ALA A 111 3.37 24.42 -6.11
N ALA A 112 3.90 23.56 -6.98
CA ALA A 112 4.39 23.98 -8.29
C ALA A 112 3.29 24.59 -9.17
N ARG A 113 2.07 24.03 -9.10
CA ARG A 113 0.89 24.59 -9.78
C ARG A 113 0.57 25.99 -9.27
N ASP A 114 0.55 26.18 -7.95
CA ASP A 114 0.24 27.46 -7.33
C ASP A 114 1.30 28.52 -7.68
N ASP A 115 2.58 28.14 -7.72
CA ASP A 115 3.68 29.01 -8.18
C ASP A 115 3.51 29.46 -9.64
N VAL A 116 3.14 28.54 -10.53
CA VAL A 116 2.89 28.85 -11.95
C VAL A 116 1.72 29.81 -12.11
N VAL A 117 0.61 29.58 -11.40
CA VAL A 117 -0.57 30.45 -11.43
C VAL A 117 -0.22 31.85 -10.92
N ASN A 118 0.52 31.94 -9.81
CA ASN A 118 0.98 33.21 -9.24
C ASN A 118 1.91 33.96 -10.19
N ALA A 119 2.87 33.27 -10.81
CA ALA A 119 3.78 33.86 -11.79
C ALA A 119 3.03 34.37 -13.04
N GLN A 120 2.08 33.58 -13.55
CA GLN A 120 1.24 33.97 -14.69
C GLN A 120 0.40 35.21 -14.36
N HIS A 121 -0.19 35.27 -13.17
CA HIS A 121 -0.95 36.43 -12.74
C HIS A 121 -0.07 37.68 -12.61
N ALA A 122 1.09 37.57 -11.95
CA ALA A 122 2.03 38.67 -11.81
C ALA A 122 2.48 39.20 -13.19
N ALA A 123 2.76 38.31 -14.15
CA ALA A 123 3.11 38.69 -15.51
C ALA A 123 1.95 39.42 -16.22
N LEU A 124 0.71 38.94 -16.07
CA LEU A 124 -0.47 39.60 -16.64
C LEU A 124 -0.67 41.00 -16.04
N VAL A 125 -0.57 41.14 -14.72
CA VAL A 125 -0.66 42.42 -14.03
C VAL A 125 0.39 43.39 -14.58
N LYS A 126 1.65 42.95 -14.71
CA LYS A 126 2.75 43.78 -15.24
C LYS A 126 2.55 44.18 -16.68
N PHE A 127 2.04 43.28 -17.52
CA PHE A 127 1.68 43.58 -18.89
C PHE A 127 0.58 44.65 -18.96
N CYS A 128 -0.51 44.48 -18.20
CA CYS A 128 -1.60 45.45 -18.13
C CYS A 128 -1.11 46.81 -17.62
N GLN A 129 -0.31 46.84 -16.55
CA GLN A 129 0.31 48.05 -16.03
C GLN A 129 1.11 48.79 -17.10
N SER A 130 2.01 48.07 -17.78
CA SER A 130 2.88 48.65 -18.82
C SER A 130 2.08 49.19 -20.01
N TYR A 131 1.04 48.46 -20.43
CA TYR A 131 0.13 48.92 -21.46
C TYR A 131 -0.62 50.18 -21.02
N ASN A 132 -1.18 50.19 -19.81
CA ASN A 132 -1.96 51.30 -19.27
C ASN A 132 -1.13 52.58 -19.11
N VAL A 133 0.16 52.46 -18.78
CA VAL A 133 1.08 53.60 -18.73
C VAL A 133 1.15 54.29 -20.09
N SER A 134 1.21 53.52 -21.18
CA SER A 134 1.24 54.08 -22.54
C SER A 134 -0.11 54.68 -23.00
N CYS A 135 -1.21 54.37 -22.30
CA CYS A 135 -2.54 54.90 -22.60
C CYS A 135 -2.81 56.28 -21.98
N GLY A 136 -1.92 56.79 -21.11
CA GLY A 136 -2.09 58.07 -20.42
C GLY A 136 -3.39 58.11 -19.61
N LEU A 137 -4.31 59.01 -19.96
CA LEU A 137 -5.58 59.18 -19.24
C LEU A 137 -6.65 58.13 -19.60
N GLY A 138 -6.43 57.31 -20.63
CA GLY A 138 -7.35 56.24 -21.03
C GLY A 138 -8.48 56.66 -21.97
N PHE A 139 -8.45 57.88 -22.54
CA PHE A 139 -9.51 58.42 -23.41
C PHE A 139 -9.37 58.02 -24.89
N ILE A 140 -8.13 57.91 -25.39
CA ILE A 140 -7.86 57.53 -26.79
C ILE A 140 -7.70 56.01 -26.89
N HIS A 141 -6.98 55.42 -25.94
CA HIS A 141 -6.82 53.98 -25.79
C HIS A 141 -7.27 53.61 -24.38
N THR A 142 -8.28 52.76 -24.28
CA THR A 142 -8.82 52.32 -22.99
C THR A 142 -7.84 51.41 -22.28
N PHE A 143 -7.79 51.51 -20.95
CA PHE A 143 -6.97 50.63 -20.13
C PHE A 143 -7.33 49.15 -20.31
N LYS A 144 -6.30 48.31 -20.27
CA LYS A 144 -6.44 46.88 -20.07
C LYS A 144 -6.84 46.62 -18.63
N ILE A 145 -7.85 45.78 -18.48
CA ILE A 145 -8.43 45.42 -17.19
C ILE A 145 -7.50 44.43 -16.50
N ILE A 146 -7.15 44.72 -15.25
CA ILE A 146 -6.48 43.77 -14.38
C ILE A 146 -7.57 42.91 -13.72
N PRO A 147 -7.60 41.58 -13.92
CA PRO A 147 -8.58 40.72 -13.27
C PRO A 147 -8.24 40.55 -11.79
N PHE A 148 -9.25 40.19 -11.00
CA PHE A 148 -9.03 39.67 -9.65
C PHE A 148 -8.70 38.19 -9.71
N VAL A 149 -7.81 37.74 -8.83
CA VAL A 149 -7.50 36.32 -8.68
C VAL A 149 -8.14 35.78 -7.41
N GLY A 150 -8.94 34.74 -7.57
CA GLY A 150 -9.50 33.98 -6.46
C GLY A 150 -8.46 33.07 -5.82
N ALA A 151 -8.77 32.57 -4.62
CA ALA A 151 -7.92 31.61 -3.90
C ALA A 151 -7.74 30.28 -4.65
N ASP A 152 -8.61 29.99 -5.61
CA ASP A 152 -8.56 28.83 -6.51
C ASP A 152 -7.72 29.07 -7.78
N GLY A 153 -7.09 30.25 -7.90
CA GLY A 153 -6.33 30.67 -9.06
C GLY A 153 -7.19 31.16 -10.24
N THR A 154 -8.51 31.23 -10.08
CA THR A 154 -9.39 31.69 -11.17
C THR A 154 -9.30 33.20 -11.33
N SER A 155 -9.15 33.64 -12.57
CA SER A 155 -9.18 35.07 -12.92
C SER A 155 -10.61 35.50 -13.21
N GLN A 156 -11.10 36.47 -12.44
CA GLN A 156 -12.46 37.01 -12.57
C GLN A 156 -12.41 38.50 -12.84
N LEU A 157 -13.26 38.96 -13.76
CA LEU A 157 -13.36 40.38 -14.06
C LEU A 157 -14.05 41.14 -12.93
N PRO A 158 -13.71 42.42 -12.71
CA PRO A 158 -14.37 43.21 -11.67
C PRO A 158 -15.89 43.32 -11.81
N SER A 159 -16.41 43.26 -13.04
CA SER A 159 -17.84 43.27 -13.32
C SER A 159 -18.59 42.09 -12.70
N ALA A 160 -17.94 40.95 -12.49
CA ALA A 160 -18.53 39.79 -11.81
C ALA A 160 -18.89 40.10 -10.34
N PHE A 161 -18.27 41.12 -9.76
CA PHE A 161 -18.50 41.57 -8.39
C PHE A 161 -19.32 42.88 -8.34
N GLY A 162 -19.95 43.27 -9.45
CA GLY A 162 -20.68 44.54 -9.53
C GLY A 162 -19.79 45.78 -9.52
N LEU A 163 -18.47 45.62 -9.76
CA LEU A 163 -17.53 46.73 -9.82
C LEU A 163 -17.37 47.29 -11.24
N PRO A 164 -17.26 48.62 -11.40
CA PRO A 164 -17.15 49.26 -12.71
C PRO A 164 -15.75 49.03 -13.32
N LEU A 165 -15.69 48.58 -14.57
CA LEU A 165 -14.42 48.34 -15.25
C LEU A 165 -13.60 49.65 -15.36
N LEU A 166 -12.36 49.62 -14.83
CA LEU A 166 -11.47 50.78 -14.75
C LEU A 166 -10.80 51.07 -16.11
N LEU A 167 -11.60 51.51 -17.07
CA LEU A 167 -11.18 51.68 -18.47
C LEU A 167 -10.45 53.01 -18.73
N ASN A 168 -10.57 53.98 -17.83
CA ASN A 168 -9.93 55.28 -17.92
C ASN A 168 -9.89 55.97 -16.55
N THR A 169 -9.14 57.06 -16.47
CA THR A 169 -8.99 57.87 -15.24
C THR A 169 -10.31 58.47 -14.74
N CYS A 170 -11.26 58.78 -15.62
CA CYS A 170 -12.57 59.32 -15.22
C CYS A 170 -13.35 58.30 -14.39
N VAL A 171 -13.37 57.03 -14.80
CA VAL A 171 -14.03 55.95 -14.03
C VAL A 171 -13.37 55.79 -12.67
N ILE A 172 -12.02 55.79 -12.61
CA ILE A 172 -11.28 55.63 -11.36
C ILE A 172 -11.59 56.78 -10.39
N ASN A 173 -11.62 58.02 -10.87
CA ASN A 173 -11.87 59.20 -10.04
C ASN A 173 -13.30 59.25 -9.48
N ASN A 174 -14.25 58.65 -10.20
CA ASN A 174 -15.66 58.63 -9.86
C ASN A 174 -16.10 57.39 -9.08
N LEU A 175 -15.16 56.53 -8.64
CA LEU A 175 -15.49 55.39 -7.77
C LEU A 175 -16.12 55.85 -6.46
N THR A 176 -17.20 55.23 -6.03
CA THR A 176 -17.71 55.42 -4.67
C THR A 176 -16.68 54.92 -3.64
N ASP A 177 -16.73 55.40 -2.39
CA ASP A 177 -15.81 54.93 -1.34
C ASP A 177 -15.93 53.40 -1.14
N HIS A 178 -17.15 52.87 -1.25
CA HIS A 178 -17.37 51.43 -1.18
C HIS A 178 -16.67 50.67 -2.31
N GLN A 179 -16.83 51.12 -3.56
CA GLN A 179 -16.18 50.49 -4.71
C GLN A 179 -14.66 50.62 -4.64
N LEU A 180 -14.15 51.78 -4.21
CA LEU A 180 -12.72 52.02 -4.03
C LEU A 180 -12.15 51.06 -3.00
N ASN A 181 -12.76 50.94 -1.82
CA ASN A 181 -12.32 50.00 -0.79
C ASN A 181 -12.35 48.54 -1.29
N GLN A 182 -13.38 48.14 -2.05
CA GLN A 182 -13.44 46.81 -2.66
C GLN A 182 -12.32 46.55 -3.67
N TYR A 183 -11.93 47.56 -4.45
CA TYR A 183 -10.77 47.46 -5.33
C TYR A 183 -9.46 47.33 -4.55
N MET A 184 -9.28 48.13 -3.50
CA MET A 184 -8.10 48.09 -2.65
C MET A 184 -7.94 46.71 -2.00
N GLU A 185 -9.02 46.18 -1.41
CA GLU A 185 -9.04 44.85 -0.79
C GLU A 185 -8.70 43.74 -1.78
N ARG A 186 -9.37 43.72 -2.95
CA ARG A 186 -9.20 42.62 -3.93
C ARG A 186 -7.87 42.64 -4.66
N TYR A 187 -7.23 43.80 -4.79
CA TYR A 187 -5.86 43.89 -5.30
C TYR A 187 -4.80 43.76 -4.20
N GLY A 188 -5.20 43.59 -2.93
CA GLY A 188 -4.27 43.51 -1.80
C GLY A 188 -3.50 44.81 -1.54
N ILE A 189 -4.05 45.96 -1.95
CA ILE A 189 -3.46 47.27 -1.73
C ILE A 189 -3.83 47.72 -0.31
N GLN A 190 -2.84 48.15 0.47
CA GLN A 190 -3.07 48.63 1.82
C GLN A 190 -4.10 49.77 1.85
N VAL A 191 -5.19 49.54 2.56
CA VAL A 191 -6.30 50.49 2.74
C VAL A 191 -5.84 51.60 3.68
N GLU A 192 -5.86 52.84 3.20
CA GLU A 192 -5.59 54.04 4.01
C GLU A 192 -6.89 54.80 4.32
N THR A 193 -6.86 55.66 5.34
CA THR A 193 -8.01 56.50 5.71
C THR A 193 -8.27 57.65 4.74
N ASN A 194 -7.29 58.07 3.95
CA ASN A 194 -7.44 59.16 3.00
C ASN A 194 -7.80 58.66 1.59
N ARG A 195 -9.01 59.01 1.13
CA ARG A 195 -9.52 58.69 -0.21
C ARG A 195 -8.57 59.13 -1.32
N SER A 196 -7.94 60.29 -1.22
CA SER A 196 -7.01 60.80 -2.24
C SER A 196 -5.80 59.87 -2.38
N THR A 197 -5.24 59.42 -1.25
CA THR A 197 -4.10 58.50 -1.24
C THR A 197 -4.50 57.12 -1.75
N GLN A 198 -5.68 56.62 -1.37
CA GLN A 198 -6.21 55.36 -1.91
C GLN A 198 -6.37 55.41 -3.44
N LEU A 199 -6.94 56.50 -3.98
CA LEU A 199 -7.05 56.70 -5.42
C LEU A 199 -5.68 56.78 -6.09
N SER A 200 -4.70 57.45 -5.46
CA SER A 200 -3.33 57.49 -5.97
C SER A 200 -2.70 56.10 -6.04
N LYS A 201 -2.81 55.30 -4.97
CA LYS A 201 -2.31 53.92 -4.93
C LYS A 201 -3.01 53.01 -5.94
N LEU A 202 -4.32 53.16 -6.10
CA LEU A 202 -5.08 52.40 -7.09
C LEU A 202 -4.64 52.76 -8.52
N ARG A 203 -4.45 54.05 -8.81
CA ARG A 203 -3.94 54.53 -10.09
C ARG A 203 -2.53 54.01 -10.39
N GLU A 204 -1.64 54.06 -9.41
CA GLU A 204 -0.29 53.48 -9.49
C GLU A 204 -0.35 51.97 -9.79
N PHE A 205 -1.19 51.22 -9.06
CA PHE A 205 -1.38 49.80 -9.29
C PHE A 205 -1.93 49.48 -10.68
N ILE A 206 -2.83 50.29 -11.23
CA ILE A 206 -3.38 50.10 -12.58
C ILE A 206 -2.35 50.46 -13.65
N GLY A 207 -1.35 51.29 -13.32
CA GLY A 207 -0.39 51.84 -14.26
C GLY A 207 -0.88 53.11 -14.95
N CYS A 208 -1.69 53.95 -14.29
CA CYS A 208 -2.10 55.24 -14.83
C CYS A 208 -1.64 56.39 -13.93
N MET A 209 -0.49 57.00 -14.21
CA MET A 209 -0.04 58.20 -13.50
C MET A 209 -0.48 59.48 -14.23
N PRO A 210 -0.90 60.53 -13.50
CA PRO A 210 -1.11 61.83 -14.10
C PRO A 210 0.21 62.41 -14.65
N PRO A 211 0.15 63.28 -15.67
CA PRO A 211 1.32 63.83 -16.37
C PRO A 211 2.30 64.60 -15.46
N ASP A 212 1.87 65.02 -14.28
CA ASP A 212 2.68 65.86 -13.37
C ASP A 212 3.79 65.08 -12.62
N ASP A 213 3.73 63.74 -12.59
CA ASP A 213 4.67 62.88 -11.84
C ASP A 213 5.75 62.17 -12.72
N PHE A 214 5.79 62.44 -14.02
CA PHE A 214 6.65 61.72 -14.98
C PHE A 214 8.16 61.96 -14.82
N THR A 215 8.57 62.93 -14.00
CA THR A 215 9.98 63.38 -13.92
C THR A 215 10.91 62.46 -13.11
N SER A 216 10.40 61.51 -12.32
CA SER A 216 11.27 60.68 -11.46
C SER A 216 11.36 59.18 -11.81
N TYR A 217 10.41 58.61 -12.56
CA TYR A 217 10.35 57.14 -12.78
C TYR A 217 10.60 56.67 -14.22
N GLY A 218 10.61 57.59 -15.20
CA GLY A 218 10.74 57.26 -16.62
C GLY A 218 12.08 56.63 -17.06
N VAL A 219 13.11 56.67 -16.21
CA VAL A 219 14.46 56.16 -16.55
C VAL A 219 14.75 54.79 -15.92
N ALA A 220 14.01 54.37 -14.89
CA ALA A 220 14.35 53.15 -14.14
C ALA A 220 13.61 51.88 -14.60
N ILE A 221 12.46 52.00 -15.28
CA ILE A 221 11.61 50.84 -15.60
C ILE A 221 11.98 50.20 -16.95
N PHE A 222 12.56 50.98 -17.87
CA PHE A 222 12.91 50.50 -19.22
C PHE A 222 13.97 49.38 -19.26
N PRO A 223 15.00 49.33 -18.39
CA PRO A 223 15.96 48.22 -18.39
C PRO A 223 15.41 46.93 -17.77
N PHE A 224 14.48 47.01 -16.82
CA PHE A 224 13.97 45.85 -16.09
C PHE A 224 12.98 45.00 -16.90
N LEU A 225 12.20 45.63 -17.79
CA LEU A 225 11.15 44.95 -18.57
C LEU A 225 11.69 44.15 -19.76
N ILE A 226 12.84 44.51 -20.33
CA ILE A 226 13.37 43.85 -21.54
C ILE A 226 14.47 42.81 -21.21
N GLY A 227 15.17 42.95 -20.07
CA GLY A 227 16.29 42.07 -19.73
C GLY A 227 15.98 40.88 -18.80
N GLY A 228 15.03 41.01 -17.87
CA GLY A 228 14.88 40.04 -16.76
C GLY A 228 13.88 38.89 -17.00
N LEU A 229 12.81 39.14 -17.75
CA LEU A 229 11.72 38.20 -17.97
C LEU A 229 12.07 36.95 -18.80
N PRO A 230 12.89 37.01 -19.88
CA PRO A 230 13.29 35.81 -20.60
C PRO A 230 14.33 34.98 -19.82
N TYR A 231 15.09 35.60 -18.91
CA TYR A 231 16.15 34.91 -18.16
C TYR A 231 15.58 34.04 -17.03
N LEU A 232 14.55 34.53 -16.33
CA LEU A 232 13.86 33.78 -15.29
C LEU A 232 13.06 32.58 -15.85
N SER A 233 12.45 32.75 -17.02
CA SER A 233 11.74 31.65 -17.69
C SER A 233 12.71 30.60 -18.23
N PHE A 234 13.88 31.00 -18.74
CA PHE A 234 14.93 30.05 -19.12
C PHE A 234 15.53 29.29 -17.91
N LEU A 235 15.79 29.98 -16.79
CA LEU A 235 16.29 29.35 -15.57
C LEU A 235 15.28 28.35 -14.97
N PHE A 236 13.98 28.70 -15.00
CA PHE A 236 12.93 27.82 -14.51
C PHE A 236 12.77 26.56 -15.39
N VAL A 237 12.81 26.71 -16.72
CA VAL A 237 12.76 25.56 -17.65
C VAL A 237 14.03 24.71 -17.55
N ALA A 238 15.21 25.32 -17.40
CA ALA A 238 16.47 24.59 -17.21
C ALA A 238 16.53 23.84 -15.86
N ALA A 239 15.97 24.40 -14.79
CA ALA A 239 15.87 23.74 -13.49
C ALA A 239 14.90 22.55 -13.51
N LEU A 240 13.78 22.67 -14.23
CA LEU A 240 12.82 21.58 -14.45
C LEU A 240 13.38 20.43 -15.29
N VAL A 241 14.18 20.74 -16.33
CA VAL A 241 14.75 19.72 -17.23
C VAL A 241 15.97 19.02 -16.63
N SER A 242 16.73 19.67 -15.74
CA SER A 242 17.96 19.11 -15.16
C SER A 242 17.76 18.25 -13.90
N GLY A 243 16.54 18.19 -13.33
CA GLY A 243 16.26 17.40 -12.13
C GLY A 243 16.94 17.91 -10.85
N CYS A 244 17.53 19.11 -10.87
CA CYS A 244 18.26 19.71 -9.74
C CYS A 244 17.43 20.70 -8.91
N GLY A 245 16.10 20.66 -8.99
CA GLY A 245 15.19 21.65 -8.41
C GLY A 245 15.32 21.90 -6.91
N SER A 246 15.90 20.98 -6.13
CA SER A 246 16.01 21.15 -4.67
C SER A 246 17.11 22.11 -4.19
N TRP A 247 18.09 22.49 -5.01
CA TRP A 247 19.21 23.32 -4.53
C TRP A 247 19.04 24.83 -4.75
N ILE A 248 18.15 25.25 -5.65
CA ILE A 248 18.01 26.67 -6.03
C ILE A 248 17.12 27.44 -5.03
N LEU A 249 16.26 26.77 -4.26
CA LEU A 249 15.40 27.39 -3.24
C LEU A 249 16.12 27.76 -1.93
N MET A 250 17.39 27.41 -1.76
CA MET A 250 18.17 27.77 -0.55
C MET A 250 19.08 28.99 -0.72
N SER A 251 19.03 29.70 -1.85
CA SER A 251 19.94 30.83 -2.11
C SER A 251 19.24 32.09 -2.63
N LEU A 252 17.92 32.18 -2.46
CA LEU A 252 17.12 33.38 -2.73
C LEU A 252 16.42 33.84 -1.45
#